data_AF-A0A1F6DIS6-F1
#
_entry.id   AF-A0A1F6DIS6-F1
#
_cell.length_a   1.000
_cell.length_b   1.000
_cell.length_c   1.000
_cell.angle_alpha   90.00
_cell.angle_beta   90.00
_cell.angle_gamma   90.00
#
_symmetry.space_group_name_H-M   'P 1'
#
loop_
_entity.id
_entity.type
_entity.pdbx_description
1 polymer ?
#
loop_
_entity_poly.entity_id
_entity_poly.type
_entity_poly.pdbx_seq_one_letter_code
_entity_poly.pdbx_strand_id
1 'polypeptide(L)'
;MHIHTPHQALRNAIQKAVHETFGIFSASFVVEHPADLTHGDYASNIALTIAKEVGKAPRMIAEELKAKLDDSLDMVSSIEVAGAGFLNFRLARSYFADVVSSITVAPHAWGSSTHFEGEKVLLEYTSPNLIKPLHVGNLVGNIIGESLARLYSFAGARVVRMNYPSDIGPTVAKGVWALKEHGLDVQDIHAVGKAYVLGNAAYEDGSAKDAIDAVNRALYEKSDTELVALHEAALRTTIDAMNELCAQLGTTFDGVIYESEAGPRGRDTVRSHIADGIFEESNGAVIYRGEKVDLHTRVFINAQGLPTYEAKDIGNLSIKHEQHPDWTRMLIVTGGEQREYFKVMFAAAREVFAEAKERMMAHIPTGFLTLTTGKMSSRLGNVLTADEVLGDLRAAAKERAAETRAHDVDELADMIAIAALKYQILRQAIGSDIIFDKERALSFEGASGPYLQYTHARIGSLAEKALAAGMSPEVAVTPADPYEIERILYRFPEVVHEATVAHEPHHLVTYLTELAGSFNSFYAHERIADATDPYAPYKLQLANAVKVTIANGMYLLGTTAPEKM
;
A
#
# COMPACT_ATOMS: atom_id res chain seq x y z
N MET A 1 5.55 20.01 -11.30
CA MET A 1 4.66 21.15 -10.98
C MET A 1 4.23 20.93 -9.53
N HIS A 2 4.66 21.77 -8.58
CA HIS A 2 4.16 21.66 -7.20
C HIS A 2 2.67 22.02 -7.24
N ILE A 3 1.78 21.03 -7.22
CA ILE A 3 0.36 21.31 -7.06
C ILE A 3 0.18 21.70 -5.59
N HIS A 4 0.12 23.01 -5.33
CA HIS A 4 -0.38 23.50 -4.05
C HIS A 4 -1.87 23.17 -3.99
N THR A 5 -2.23 22.13 -3.25
CA THR A 5 -3.63 21.76 -3.09
C THR A 5 -4.37 22.86 -2.29
N PRO A 6 -5.69 23.02 -2.45
CA PRO A 6 -6.43 24.01 -1.68
C PRO A 6 -6.23 23.84 -0.17
N HIS A 7 -6.16 22.60 0.33
CA HIS A 7 -5.85 22.33 1.74
C HIS A 7 -4.55 23.02 2.19
N GLN A 8 -3.45 22.85 1.43
CA GLN A 8 -2.16 23.45 1.77
C GLN A 8 -2.19 24.98 1.66
N ALA A 9 -2.79 25.51 0.61
CA ALA A 9 -2.90 26.95 0.39
C ALA A 9 -3.75 27.62 1.48
N LEU A 10 -4.87 27.01 1.88
CA LEU A 10 -5.70 27.46 2.99
C LEU A 10 -4.94 27.41 4.32
N ARG A 11 -4.25 26.30 4.61
CA ARG A 11 -3.46 26.17 5.85
C ARG A 11 -2.38 27.25 5.95
N ASN A 12 -1.66 27.53 4.86
CA ASN A 12 -0.64 28.57 4.82
C ASN A 12 -1.24 29.98 4.97
N ALA A 13 -2.35 30.26 4.29
CA ALA A 13 -3.04 31.54 4.40
C ALA A 13 -3.58 31.79 5.81
N ILE A 14 -4.20 30.77 6.44
CA ILE A 14 -4.69 30.83 7.81
C ILE A 14 -3.53 31.07 8.78
N GLN A 15 -2.44 30.31 8.69
CA GLN A 15 -1.28 30.48 9.57
C GLN A 15 -0.66 31.88 9.44
N LYS A 16 -0.59 32.41 8.22
CA LYS A 16 -0.14 33.78 7.96
C LYS A 16 -1.10 34.81 8.58
N ALA A 17 -2.41 34.66 8.40
CA ALA A 17 -3.41 35.56 8.97
C ALA A 17 -3.38 35.55 10.51
N VAL A 18 -3.20 34.38 11.11
CA VAL A 18 -3.03 34.21 12.57
C VAL A 18 -1.78 34.95 13.06
N HIS A 19 -0.66 34.79 12.36
CA HIS A 19 0.58 35.47 12.72
C HIS A 19 0.43 37.01 12.61
N GLU A 20 -0.10 37.52 11.50
CA GLU A 20 -0.26 38.96 11.28
C GLU A 20 -1.27 39.61 12.23
N THR A 21 -2.31 38.88 12.64
CA THR A 21 -3.40 39.43 13.46
C THR A 21 -3.12 39.30 14.97
N PHE A 22 -2.53 38.19 15.40
CA PHE A 22 -2.38 37.85 16.82
C PHE A 22 -0.93 37.64 17.28
N GLY A 23 0.05 37.70 16.37
CA GLY A 23 1.46 37.46 16.71
C GLY A 23 1.81 36.01 17.02
N ILE A 24 0.89 35.07 16.76
CA ILE A 24 1.09 33.64 17.02
C ILE A 24 1.85 33.01 15.85
N PHE A 25 3.10 32.61 16.09
CA PHE A 25 3.99 32.06 15.06
C PHE A 25 3.64 30.63 14.63
N SER A 26 3.07 29.84 15.53
CA SER A 26 2.70 28.46 15.27
C SER A 26 1.42 28.14 16.03
N ALA A 27 0.39 27.72 15.32
CA ALA A 27 -0.86 27.25 15.90
C ALA A 27 -1.13 25.81 15.45
N SER A 28 -1.60 24.98 16.38
CA SER A 28 -2.10 23.64 16.03
C SER A 28 -3.58 23.74 15.68
N PHE A 29 -3.91 23.52 14.42
CA PHE A 29 -5.28 23.51 13.90
C PHE A 29 -5.40 22.55 12.72
N VAL A 30 -6.65 22.25 12.36
CA VAL A 30 -6.98 21.43 11.19
C VAL A 30 -7.68 22.28 10.12
N VAL A 31 -7.47 21.87 8.88
CA VAL A 31 -8.28 22.24 7.72
C VAL A 31 -8.78 20.90 7.19
N GLU A 32 -10.09 20.71 7.09
CA GLU A 32 -10.67 19.41 6.75
C GLU A 32 -11.88 19.58 5.84
N HIS A 33 -12.26 18.51 5.14
CA HIS A 33 -13.51 18.48 4.41
C HIS A 33 -14.69 18.27 5.36
N PRO A 34 -15.70 19.15 5.38
CA PRO A 34 -16.87 18.94 6.22
C PRO A 34 -17.69 17.74 5.71
N ALA A 35 -18.26 16.96 6.64
CA ALA A 35 -19.13 15.84 6.30
C ALA A 35 -20.44 16.29 5.63
N ASP A 36 -20.93 17.48 5.99
CA ASP A 36 -22.07 18.13 5.33
C ASP A 36 -21.54 19.19 4.35
N LEU A 37 -21.75 18.93 3.07
CA LEU A 37 -21.34 19.79 1.96
C LEU A 37 -22.02 21.18 1.99
N THR A 38 -23.09 21.38 2.75
CA THR A 38 -23.70 22.72 2.97
C THR A 38 -22.78 23.64 3.79
N HIS A 39 -21.88 23.08 4.60
CA HIS A 39 -20.87 23.81 5.36
C HIS A 39 -19.65 24.23 4.51
N GLY A 40 -19.70 24.05 3.19
CA GLY A 40 -18.62 24.42 2.28
C GLY A 40 -17.72 23.26 1.90
N ASP A 41 -16.59 23.58 1.30
CA ASP A 41 -15.62 22.62 0.75
C ASP A 41 -14.50 22.30 1.74
N TYR A 42 -14.16 23.27 2.60
CA TYR A 42 -13.25 23.10 3.72
C TYR A 42 -13.80 23.79 4.97
N ALA A 43 -13.43 23.28 6.13
CA ALA A 43 -13.66 23.90 7.43
C ALA A 43 -12.35 23.98 8.22
N SER A 44 -12.18 25.02 9.03
CA SER A 44 -11.06 25.14 9.96
C SER A 44 -11.51 25.47 11.37
N ASN A 45 -10.89 24.82 12.34
CA ASN A 45 -11.14 25.02 13.76
C ASN A 45 -10.18 26.03 14.43
N ILE A 46 -9.33 26.72 13.65
CA ILE A 46 -8.24 27.58 14.14
C ILE A 46 -8.67 28.55 15.23
N ALA A 47 -9.82 29.22 15.08
CA ALA A 47 -10.25 30.23 16.04
C ALA A 47 -10.56 29.62 17.42
N LEU A 48 -11.01 28.36 17.46
CA LEU A 48 -11.25 27.62 18.70
C LEU A 48 -9.94 27.25 19.38
N THR A 49 -8.92 26.86 18.60
CA THR A 49 -7.66 26.38 19.16
C THR A 49 -6.81 27.50 19.77
N ILE A 50 -6.88 28.71 19.20
CA ILE A 50 -6.11 29.87 19.70
C ILE A 50 -6.88 30.75 20.70
N ALA A 51 -8.17 30.47 20.95
CA ALA A 51 -9.03 31.35 21.75
C ALA A 51 -8.49 31.66 23.15
N LYS A 52 -7.94 30.66 23.83
CA LYS A 52 -7.37 30.81 25.16
C LYS A 52 -6.11 31.71 25.16
N GLU A 53 -5.27 31.58 24.16
CA GLU A 53 -4.03 32.34 24.02
C GLU A 53 -4.31 33.80 23.66
N VAL A 54 -5.26 34.02 22.75
CA VAL A 54 -5.69 35.37 22.34
C VAL A 54 -6.53 36.07 23.40
N GLY A 55 -7.22 35.32 24.28
CA GLY A 55 -8.09 35.87 25.32
C GLY A 55 -9.40 36.48 24.79
N LYS A 56 -9.84 36.04 23.60
CA LYS A 56 -11.08 36.47 22.94
C LYS A 56 -12.02 35.28 22.74
N ALA A 57 -13.33 35.55 22.59
CA ALA A 57 -14.29 34.51 22.21
C ALA A 57 -13.94 33.97 20.80
N PRO A 58 -13.98 32.64 20.55
CA PRO A 58 -13.53 32.06 19.28
C PRO A 58 -14.25 32.64 18.06
N ARG A 59 -15.55 32.94 18.18
CA ARG A 59 -16.32 33.58 17.11
C ARG A 59 -15.76 34.96 16.72
N MET A 60 -15.33 35.77 17.67
CA MET A 60 -14.71 37.08 17.36
C MET A 60 -13.37 36.90 16.64
N ILE A 61 -12.59 35.91 17.06
CA ILE A 61 -11.32 35.55 16.40
C ILE A 61 -11.57 35.10 14.97
N ALA A 62 -12.59 34.29 14.74
CA ALA A 62 -12.96 33.83 13.41
C ALA A 62 -13.38 35.00 12.50
N GLU A 63 -14.18 35.95 12.99
CA GLU A 63 -14.54 37.14 12.21
C GLU A 63 -13.32 38.01 11.87
N GLU A 64 -12.40 38.20 12.81
CA GLU A 64 -11.13 38.94 12.57
C GLU A 64 -10.26 38.23 11.51
N LEU A 65 -10.14 36.90 11.59
CA LEU A 65 -9.41 36.10 10.59
C LEU A 65 -10.09 36.12 9.22
N LYS A 66 -11.42 35.99 9.18
CA LYS A 66 -12.21 36.07 7.94
C LYS A 66 -11.93 37.38 7.20
N ALA A 67 -12.04 38.51 7.90
CA ALA A 67 -11.81 39.83 7.32
C ALA A 67 -10.40 39.98 6.71
N LYS A 68 -9.43 39.25 7.24
CA LYS A 68 -8.06 39.24 6.73
C LYS A 68 -7.86 38.30 5.53
N LEU A 69 -8.66 37.24 5.45
CA LEU A 69 -8.54 36.19 4.44
C LEU A 69 -9.33 36.49 3.15
N ASP A 70 -10.45 37.23 3.24
CA ASP A 70 -11.38 37.50 2.12
C ASP A 70 -10.68 38.09 0.87
N ASP A 71 -9.57 38.82 1.02
CA ASP A 71 -8.85 39.47 -0.09
C ASP A 71 -7.63 38.67 -0.62
N SER A 72 -7.36 37.48 -0.09
CA SER A 72 -6.06 36.79 -0.28
C SER A 72 -6.11 35.48 -1.06
N LEU A 73 -7.30 35.01 -1.45
CA LEU A 73 -7.51 33.66 -1.95
C LEU A 73 -8.40 33.62 -3.19
N ASP A 74 -7.81 33.74 -4.39
CA ASP A 74 -8.53 33.71 -5.68
C ASP A 74 -9.39 32.44 -5.89
N MET A 75 -9.00 31.32 -5.27
CA MET A 75 -9.71 30.04 -5.36
C MET A 75 -10.95 29.95 -4.46
N VAL A 76 -11.19 30.91 -3.57
CA VAL A 76 -12.30 30.90 -2.59
C VAL A 76 -13.35 31.91 -3.01
N SER A 77 -14.61 31.48 -3.11
CA SER A 77 -15.75 32.36 -3.38
C SER A 77 -16.33 33.03 -2.14
N SER A 78 -16.27 32.35 -0.99
CA SER A 78 -16.75 32.90 0.27
C SER A 78 -16.17 32.19 1.50
N ILE A 79 -16.03 32.96 2.57
CA ILE A 79 -15.68 32.48 3.91
C ILE A 79 -16.85 32.79 4.87
N GLU A 80 -17.29 31.78 5.61
CA GLU A 80 -18.39 31.89 6.57
C GLU A 80 -17.94 31.50 7.98
N VAL A 81 -18.32 32.29 8.97
CA VAL A 81 -18.09 31.96 10.39
C VAL A 81 -19.27 31.16 10.92
N ALA A 82 -19.04 29.89 11.23
CA ALA A 82 -20.08 28.96 11.66
C ALA A 82 -19.96 28.56 13.14
N GLY A 83 -21.11 28.32 13.77
CA GLY A 83 -21.20 27.81 15.15
C GLY A 83 -20.39 28.61 16.16
N ALA A 84 -19.53 27.91 16.90
CA ALA A 84 -18.69 28.48 17.96
C ALA A 84 -17.52 29.33 17.46
N GLY A 85 -17.18 29.27 16.16
CA GLY A 85 -16.03 29.96 15.57
C GLY A 85 -15.30 29.16 14.49
N PHE A 86 -15.98 28.25 13.78
CA PHE A 86 -15.38 27.58 12.62
C PHE A 86 -15.32 28.55 11.44
N LEU A 87 -14.28 28.40 10.61
CA LEU A 87 -14.17 29.07 9.32
C LEU A 87 -14.49 28.07 8.21
N ASN A 88 -15.61 28.29 7.54
CA ASN A 88 -16.08 27.47 6.42
C ASN A 88 -15.72 28.17 5.10
N PHE A 89 -15.06 27.46 4.20
CA PHE A 89 -14.58 27.97 2.92
C PHE A 89 -15.35 27.31 1.79
N ARG A 90 -15.88 28.12 0.86
CA ARG A 90 -16.45 27.64 -0.41
C ARG A 90 -15.52 28.01 -1.54
N LEU A 91 -15.16 27.04 -2.38
CA LEU A 91 -14.30 27.27 -3.52
C LEU A 91 -15.07 28.01 -4.63
N ALA A 92 -14.34 28.72 -5.48
CA ALA A 92 -14.90 29.42 -6.63
C ALA A 92 -15.34 28.43 -7.71
N ARG A 93 -16.41 28.75 -8.46
CA ARG A 93 -16.87 27.91 -9.57
C ARG A 93 -15.80 27.69 -10.63
N SER A 94 -14.98 28.71 -10.89
CA SER A 94 -13.83 28.66 -11.80
C SER A 94 -12.81 27.61 -11.38
N TYR A 95 -12.53 27.48 -10.08
CA TYR A 95 -11.60 26.49 -9.56
C TYR A 95 -11.97 25.06 -9.98
N PHE A 96 -13.25 24.68 -9.87
CA PHE A 96 -13.70 23.36 -10.30
C PHE A 96 -13.56 23.14 -11.81
N ALA A 97 -13.88 24.16 -12.62
CA ALA A 97 -13.71 24.09 -14.08
C ALA A 97 -12.23 23.94 -14.48
N ASP A 98 -11.35 24.68 -13.80
CA ASP A 98 -9.90 24.60 -14.01
C ASP A 98 -9.35 23.22 -13.61
N VAL A 99 -9.82 22.65 -12.50
CA VAL A 99 -9.49 21.28 -12.10
C VAL A 99 -9.90 20.29 -13.20
N VAL A 100 -11.15 20.33 -13.65
CA VAL A 100 -11.67 19.44 -14.70
C VAL A 100 -10.86 19.57 -16.01
N SER A 101 -10.47 20.79 -16.36
CA SER A 101 -9.60 21.05 -17.51
C SER A 101 -8.19 20.48 -17.31
N SER A 102 -7.58 20.70 -16.14
CA SER A 102 -6.22 20.26 -15.86
C SER A 102 -6.06 18.74 -15.90
N ILE A 103 -7.09 18.00 -15.47
CA ILE A 103 -7.11 16.54 -15.45
C ILE A 103 -6.92 15.98 -16.86
N THR A 104 -7.55 16.56 -17.87
CA THR A 104 -7.49 16.02 -19.24
C THR A 104 -6.34 16.58 -20.06
N VAL A 105 -5.76 17.70 -19.65
CA VAL A 105 -4.50 18.21 -20.22
C VAL A 105 -3.31 17.31 -19.85
N ALA A 106 -3.26 16.81 -18.61
CA ALA A 106 -2.17 15.96 -18.11
C ALA A 106 -2.70 14.71 -17.37
N PRO A 107 -3.42 13.80 -18.05
CA PRO A 107 -4.18 12.74 -17.41
C PRO A 107 -3.31 11.79 -16.57
N HIS A 108 -2.13 11.41 -17.06
CA HIS A 108 -1.25 10.50 -16.34
C HIS A 108 -0.58 11.13 -15.11
N ALA A 109 -0.53 12.46 -15.03
CA ALA A 109 0.06 13.19 -13.91
C ALA A 109 -0.98 13.67 -12.89
N TRP A 110 -2.27 13.53 -13.17
CA TRP A 110 -3.32 13.94 -12.25
C TRP A 110 -3.23 13.15 -10.93
N GLY A 111 -3.15 13.86 -9.81
CA GLY A 111 -2.94 13.29 -8.47
C GLY A 111 -1.47 13.07 -8.09
N SER A 112 -0.53 13.18 -9.04
CA SER A 112 0.90 13.03 -8.75
C SER A 112 1.43 14.25 -7.99
N SER A 113 2.53 14.06 -7.28
CA SER A 113 3.22 15.15 -6.58
C SER A 113 4.74 14.96 -6.62
N THR A 114 5.47 15.95 -6.14
CA THR A 114 6.92 15.91 -5.95
C THR A 114 7.30 15.95 -4.47
N HIS A 115 6.38 15.55 -3.58
CA HIS A 115 6.59 15.64 -2.13
C HIS A 115 7.78 14.81 -1.64
N PHE A 116 8.03 13.68 -2.30
CA PHE A 116 9.16 12.79 -2.02
C PHE A 116 10.24 12.88 -3.11
N GLU A 117 10.30 13.97 -3.87
CA GLU A 117 11.39 14.19 -4.82
C GLU A 117 12.74 14.23 -4.08
N GLY A 118 13.72 13.50 -4.61
CA GLY A 118 15.04 13.33 -3.99
C GLY A 118 15.11 12.23 -2.92
N GLU A 119 13.98 11.70 -2.45
CA GLU A 119 13.95 10.56 -1.54
C GLU A 119 14.21 9.24 -2.29
N LYS A 120 14.85 8.30 -1.60
CA LYS A 120 15.03 6.93 -2.07
C LYS A 120 14.45 5.95 -1.06
N VAL A 121 13.38 5.28 -1.46
CA VAL A 121 12.57 4.40 -0.62
C VAL A 121 12.87 2.95 -0.95
N LEU A 122 13.43 2.22 0.00
CA LEU A 122 13.59 0.77 -0.08
C LEU A 122 12.33 0.12 0.49
N LEU A 123 11.62 -0.65 -0.32
CA LEU A 123 10.35 -1.26 0.06
C LEU A 123 10.49 -2.77 -0.01
N GLU A 124 10.62 -3.41 1.15
CA GLU A 124 10.77 -4.86 1.27
C GLU A 124 9.42 -5.51 1.57
N TYR A 125 9.01 -6.48 0.75
CA TYR A 125 7.73 -7.18 0.89
C TYR A 125 7.75 -8.57 0.25
N THR A 126 6.67 -9.33 0.46
CA THR A 126 6.53 -10.76 0.14
C THR A 126 7.38 -11.67 1.03
N SER A 127 8.70 -11.42 1.10
CA SER A 127 9.75 -12.08 1.92
C SER A 127 9.38 -13.49 2.41
N PRO A 128 9.22 -14.46 1.48
CA PRO A 128 8.70 -15.78 1.82
C PRO A 128 9.80 -16.71 2.32
N ASN A 129 9.43 -17.75 3.08
CA ASN A 129 10.27 -18.94 3.17
C ASN A 129 10.16 -19.70 1.85
N LEU A 130 11.30 -20.08 1.27
CA LEU A 130 11.36 -20.89 0.05
C LEU A 130 11.17 -22.37 0.36
N ILE A 131 11.04 -23.18 -0.69
CA ILE A 131 10.67 -24.62 -0.62
C ILE A 131 9.25 -24.80 -0.04
N LYS A 132 8.34 -23.90 -0.43
CA LYS A 132 6.89 -24.02 -0.27
C LYS A 132 6.20 -23.03 -1.22
N PRO A 133 4.97 -23.32 -1.69
CA PRO A 133 4.17 -22.35 -2.41
C PRO A 133 3.91 -21.09 -1.56
N LEU A 134 3.72 -19.94 -2.23
CA LEU A 134 3.24 -18.74 -1.55
C LEU A 134 1.85 -18.98 -0.97
N HIS A 135 1.66 -18.60 0.28
CA HIS A 135 0.36 -18.63 0.93
C HIS A 135 -0.31 -17.25 0.92
N VAL A 136 -1.58 -17.21 1.32
CA VAL A 136 -2.37 -15.96 1.36
C VAL A 136 -1.71 -14.86 2.21
N GLY A 137 -0.99 -15.20 3.29
CA GLY A 137 -0.19 -14.21 4.03
C GLY A 137 0.86 -13.47 3.18
N ASN A 138 1.56 -14.16 2.27
CA ASN A 138 2.52 -13.53 1.36
C ASN A 138 1.80 -12.63 0.34
N LEU A 139 0.61 -13.04 -0.10
CA LEU A 139 -0.24 -12.28 -1.01
C LEU A 139 -0.67 -10.94 -0.41
N VAL A 140 -1.07 -10.91 0.86
CA VAL A 140 -1.42 -9.66 1.58
C VAL A 140 -0.23 -8.72 1.64
N GLY A 141 0.94 -9.23 2.07
CA GLY A 141 2.17 -8.43 2.11
C GLY A 141 2.58 -7.90 0.74
N ASN A 142 2.44 -8.72 -0.31
CA ASN A 142 2.73 -8.33 -1.68
C ASN A 142 1.85 -7.16 -2.16
N ILE A 143 0.54 -7.29 -1.96
CA ILE A 143 -0.44 -6.31 -2.43
C ILE A 143 -0.28 -4.96 -1.73
N ILE A 144 -0.07 -4.98 -0.41
CA ILE A 144 0.19 -3.76 0.37
C ILE A 144 1.51 -3.13 -0.08
N GLY A 145 2.58 -3.92 -0.18
CA GLY A 145 3.89 -3.44 -0.58
C GLY A 145 3.90 -2.80 -1.97
N GLU A 146 3.28 -3.45 -2.96
CA GLU A 146 3.20 -2.91 -4.31
C GLU A 146 2.35 -1.63 -4.39
N SER A 147 1.25 -1.54 -3.63
CA SER A 147 0.44 -0.32 -3.55
C SER A 147 1.25 0.86 -2.98
N LEU A 148 1.99 0.63 -1.88
CA LEU A 148 2.88 1.63 -1.30
C LEU A 148 4.00 2.02 -2.28
N ALA A 149 4.59 1.06 -3.00
CA ALA A 149 5.63 1.33 -3.99
C ALA A 149 5.13 2.28 -5.10
N ARG A 150 3.89 2.10 -5.54
CA ARG A 150 3.26 2.98 -6.54
C ARG A 150 2.91 4.34 -5.97
N LEU A 151 2.37 4.41 -4.76
CA LEU A 151 2.08 5.68 -4.06
C LEU A 151 3.35 6.53 -3.91
N TYR A 152 4.44 5.96 -3.39
CA TYR A 152 5.71 6.67 -3.26
C TYR A 152 6.30 7.10 -4.61
N SER A 153 6.27 6.23 -5.62
CA SER A 153 6.75 6.56 -6.97
C SER A 153 5.94 7.73 -7.57
N PHE A 154 4.61 7.70 -7.40
CA PHE A 154 3.70 8.73 -7.91
C PHE A 154 3.80 10.06 -7.15
N ALA A 155 4.36 10.03 -5.94
CA ALA A 155 4.70 11.20 -5.14
C ALA A 155 6.15 11.68 -5.33
N GLY A 156 6.88 11.10 -6.30
CA GLY A 156 8.19 11.58 -6.76
C GLY A 156 9.40 10.85 -6.19
N ALA A 157 9.21 9.82 -5.35
CA ALA A 157 10.32 9.07 -4.78
C ALA A 157 10.98 8.12 -5.80
N ARG A 158 12.29 7.89 -5.65
CA ARG A 158 12.94 6.72 -6.26
C ARG A 158 12.68 5.48 -5.41
N VAL A 159 11.80 4.61 -5.87
CA VAL A 159 11.46 3.37 -5.15
C VAL A 159 12.32 2.21 -5.64
N VAL A 160 12.82 1.40 -4.71
CA VAL A 160 13.46 0.10 -4.97
C VAL A 160 12.61 -0.97 -4.30
N ARG A 161 12.01 -1.85 -5.11
CA ARG A 161 11.25 -3.02 -4.65
C ARG A 161 12.22 -4.12 -4.27
N MET A 162 12.21 -4.52 -3.01
CA MET A 162 13.11 -5.53 -2.48
C MET A 162 12.34 -6.77 -1.99
N ASN A 163 12.95 -7.94 -2.14
CA ASN A 163 12.48 -9.17 -1.54
C ASN A 163 13.58 -9.77 -0.66
N TYR A 164 13.21 -10.32 0.50
CA TYR A 164 14.14 -10.97 1.41
C TYR A 164 13.71 -12.41 1.72
N PRO A 165 13.81 -13.32 0.74
CA PRO A 165 13.41 -14.71 0.91
C PRO A 165 14.37 -15.51 1.81
N SER A 166 13.79 -16.39 2.63
CA SER A 166 14.52 -17.39 3.40
C SER A 166 14.78 -18.63 2.54
N ASP A 167 15.99 -18.73 2.02
CA ASP A 167 16.52 -19.85 1.22
C ASP A 167 17.29 -20.89 2.04
N ILE A 168 17.54 -20.62 3.32
CA ILE A 168 18.30 -21.49 4.21
C ILE A 168 17.68 -21.56 5.61
N GLY A 169 17.90 -22.66 6.33
CA GLY A 169 17.48 -22.84 7.72
C GLY A 169 16.57 -24.05 7.95
N PRO A 170 16.07 -24.24 9.18
CA PRO A 170 15.35 -25.45 9.56
C PRO A 170 14.13 -25.73 8.68
N THR A 171 13.38 -24.70 8.33
CA THR A 171 12.19 -24.81 7.47
C THR A 171 12.51 -25.36 6.09
N VAL A 172 13.61 -24.89 5.49
CA VAL A 172 14.11 -25.34 4.19
C VAL A 172 14.62 -26.77 4.28
N ALA A 173 15.39 -27.09 5.33
CA ALA A 173 15.94 -28.42 5.56
C ALA A 173 14.86 -29.49 5.70
N LYS A 174 13.74 -29.18 6.37
CA LYS A 174 12.56 -30.06 6.47
C LYS A 174 12.02 -30.43 5.09
N GLY A 175 11.87 -29.43 4.21
CA GLY A 175 11.39 -29.65 2.84
C GLY A 175 12.37 -30.48 2.01
N VAL A 176 13.67 -30.17 2.06
CA VAL A 176 14.72 -30.93 1.34
C VAL A 176 14.79 -32.38 1.82
N TRP A 177 14.73 -32.61 3.14
CA TRP A 177 14.69 -33.96 3.70
C TRP A 177 13.50 -34.75 3.15
N ALA A 178 12.30 -34.16 3.18
CA ALA A 178 11.08 -34.84 2.71
C ALA A 178 11.07 -35.06 1.19
N LEU A 179 11.65 -34.15 0.39
CA LEU A 179 11.83 -34.34 -1.05
C LEU A 179 12.68 -35.60 -1.32
N LYS A 180 13.79 -35.76 -0.58
CA LYS A 180 14.69 -36.91 -0.70
C LYS A 180 14.03 -38.20 -0.20
N GLU A 181 13.50 -38.19 1.01
CA GLU A 181 12.94 -39.36 1.68
C GLU A 181 11.75 -39.95 0.92
N HIS A 182 10.91 -39.09 0.33
CA HIS A 182 9.69 -39.52 -0.37
C HIS A 182 9.82 -39.54 -1.89
N GLY A 183 10.98 -39.18 -2.46
CA GLY A 183 11.20 -39.16 -3.90
C GLY A 183 10.21 -38.25 -4.64
N LEU A 184 9.89 -37.09 -4.06
CA LEU A 184 8.92 -36.15 -4.63
C LEU A 184 9.54 -35.35 -5.78
N ASP A 185 8.73 -35.01 -6.78
CA ASP A 185 9.20 -34.26 -7.94
C ASP A 185 9.57 -32.82 -7.56
N VAL A 186 10.86 -32.52 -7.58
CA VAL A 186 11.38 -31.20 -7.24
C VAL A 186 11.05 -30.14 -8.30
N GLN A 187 10.64 -30.52 -9.51
CA GLN A 187 10.20 -29.60 -10.57
C GLN A 187 8.72 -29.19 -10.45
N ASP A 188 7.95 -29.82 -9.55
CA ASP A 188 6.55 -29.49 -9.29
C ASP A 188 6.40 -28.72 -7.96
N ILE A 189 5.92 -27.47 -8.04
CA ILE A 189 5.71 -26.61 -6.87
C ILE A 189 4.71 -27.21 -5.86
N HIS A 190 3.73 -28.00 -6.32
CA HIS A 190 2.79 -28.68 -5.42
C HIS A 190 3.46 -29.84 -4.69
N ALA A 191 4.32 -30.60 -5.38
CA ALA A 191 5.14 -31.63 -4.74
C ALA A 191 6.15 -31.05 -3.74
N VAL A 192 6.78 -29.92 -4.06
CA VAL A 192 7.62 -29.15 -3.12
C VAL A 192 6.80 -28.70 -1.89
N GLY A 193 5.59 -28.17 -2.10
CA GLY A 193 4.67 -27.82 -1.01
C GLY A 193 4.28 -29.01 -0.14
N LYS A 194 4.04 -30.17 -0.75
CA LYS A 194 3.77 -31.42 -0.03
C LYS A 194 4.97 -31.84 0.82
N ALA A 195 6.20 -31.73 0.28
CA ALA A 195 7.42 -32.03 1.01
C ALA A 195 7.57 -31.15 2.26
N TYR A 196 7.27 -29.85 2.15
CA TYR A 196 7.24 -28.96 3.31
C TYR A 196 6.30 -29.42 4.41
N VAL A 197 5.08 -29.85 4.06
CA VAL A 197 4.08 -30.33 5.05
C VAL A 197 4.57 -31.61 5.73
N LEU A 198 5.07 -32.57 4.95
CA LEU A 198 5.59 -33.84 5.46
C LEU A 198 6.80 -33.62 6.38
N GLY A 199 7.76 -32.79 5.96
CA GLY A 199 8.94 -32.47 6.75
C GLY A 199 8.63 -31.73 8.05
N ASN A 200 7.63 -30.83 8.05
CA ASN A 200 7.19 -30.18 9.29
C ASN A 200 6.53 -31.17 10.25
N ALA A 201 5.63 -32.02 9.77
CA ALA A 201 4.99 -33.04 10.59
C ALA A 201 6.03 -33.96 11.24
N ALA A 202 6.98 -34.48 10.44
CA ALA A 202 8.04 -35.37 10.91
C ALA A 202 9.03 -34.71 11.90
N TYR A 203 9.17 -33.39 11.84
CA TYR A 203 9.97 -32.64 12.80
C TYR A 203 9.22 -32.40 14.12
N GLU A 204 7.93 -32.06 14.04
CA GLU A 204 7.07 -31.77 15.18
C GLU A 204 6.76 -33.01 16.01
N ASP A 205 6.53 -34.15 15.36
CA ASP A 205 6.33 -35.44 16.04
C ASP A 205 7.64 -36.11 16.51
N GLY A 206 8.79 -35.57 16.07
CA GLY A 206 10.13 -36.01 16.45
C GLY A 206 10.65 -37.23 15.67
N SER A 207 9.89 -37.77 14.71
CA SER A 207 10.25 -38.98 13.95
C SER A 207 11.51 -38.80 13.09
N ALA A 208 11.77 -37.59 12.59
CA ALA A 208 12.90 -37.30 11.71
C ALA A 208 13.78 -36.12 12.17
N LYS A 209 13.64 -35.68 13.43
CA LYS A 209 14.29 -34.45 13.93
C LYS A 209 15.81 -34.42 13.71
N ASP A 210 16.51 -35.47 14.16
CA ASP A 210 17.98 -35.54 14.05
C ASP A 210 18.45 -35.62 12.59
N ALA A 211 17.70 -36.33 11.73
CA ALA A 211 17.99 -36.43 10.31
C ALA A 211 17.81 -35.07 9.61
N ILE A 212 16.75 -34.34 9.94
CA ILE A 212 16.49 -32.99 9.43
C ILE A 212 17.54 -31.99 9.92
N ASP A 213 17.94 -32.06 11.20
CA ASP A 213 19.00 -31.21 11.74
C ASP A 213 20.35 -31.51 11.06
N ALA A 214 20.61 -32.77 10.69
CA ALA A 214 21.76 -33.15 9.88
C ALA A 214 21.69 -32.59 8.44
N VAL A 215 20.53 -32.65 7.79
CA VAL A 215 20.30 -32.00 6.48
C VAL A 215 20.56 -30.50 6.57
N ASN A 216 20.01 -29.83 7.59
CA ASN A 216 20.21 -28.39 7.79
C ASN A 216 21.70 -28.04 7.88
N ARG A 217 22.46 -28.79 8.69
CA ARG A 217 23.91 -28.61 8.81
C ARG A 217 24.63 -28.83 7.49
N ALA A 218 24.28 -29.89 6.76
CA ALA A 218 24.88 -30.22 5.48
C ALA A 218 24.64 -29.13 4.41
N LEU A 219 23.49 -28.46 4.45
CA LEU A 219 23.18 -27.33 3.57
C LEU A 219 24.05 -26.10 3.89
N TYR A 220 24.23 -25.76 5.17
CA TYR A 220 25.12 -24.65 5.58
C TYR A 220 26.59 -24.93 5.26
N GLU A 221 27.06 -26.15 5.51
CA GLU A 221 28.45 -26.56 5.30
C GLU A 221 28.75 -26.92 3.84
N LYS A 222 27.69 -27.07 3.01
CA LYS A 222 27.75 -27.61 1.65
C LYS A 222 28.49 -28.96 1.60
N SER A 223 28.27 -29.80 2.61
CA SER A 223 29.04 -31.03 2.84
C SER A 223 28.49 -32.26 2.10
N ASP A 224 27.25 -32.20 1.61
CA ASP A 224 26.58 -33.26 0.85
C ASP A 224 26.11 -32.70 -0.50
N THR A 225 26.79 -33.12 -1.58
CA THR A 225 26.53 -32.63 -2.93
C THR A 225 25.16 -33.01 -3.47
N GLU A 226 24.59 -34.14 -3.04
CA GLU A 226 23.27 -34.60 -3.47
C GLU A 226 22.18 -33.73 -2.82
N LEU A 227 22.30 -33.50 -1.50
CA LEU A 227 21.37 -32.62 -0.78
C LEU A 227 21.44 -31.17 -1.27
N VAL A 228 22.63 -30.66 -1.56
CA VAL A 228 22.81 -29.32 -2.12
C VAL A 228 22.17 -29.21 -3.51
N ALA A 229 22.37 -30.18 -4.40
CA ALA A 229 21.76 -30.17 -5.72
C ALA A 229 20.22 -30.23 -5.65
N LEU A 230 19.67 -31.04 -4.74
CA LEU A 230 18.22 -31.13 -4.52
C LEU A 230 17.65 -29.82 -3.96
N HIS A 231 18.36 -29.19 -3.01
CA HIS A 231 18.02 -27.88 -2.46
C HIS A 231 17.99 -26.80 -3.54
N GLU A 232 19.04 -26.68 -4.34
CA GLU A 232 19.12 -25.70 -5.44
C GLU A 232 18.01 -25.89 -6.48
N ALA A 233 17.68 -27.14 -6.82
CA ALA A 233 16.56 -27.44 -7.72
C ALA A 233 15.22 -27.00 -7.11
N ALA A 234 14.99 -27.27 -5.82
CA ALA A 234 13.75 -26.90 -5.13
C ALA A 234 13.61 -25.37 -4.99
N LEU A 235 14.73 -24.68 -4.73
CA LEU A 235 14.77 -23.22 -4.71
C LEU A 235 14.38 -22.65 -6.07
N ARG A 236 14.96 -23.15 -7.17
CA ARG A 236 14.62 -22.69 -8.53
C ARG A 236 13.13 -22.82 -8.81
N THR A 237 12.55 -24.01 -8.60
CA THR A 237 11.11 -24.25 -8.79
C THR A 237 10.25 -23.30 -7.95
N THR A 238 10.64 -23.05 -6.70
CA THR A 238 9.90 -22.13 -5.82
C THR A 238 10.01 -20.68 -6.28
N ILE A 239 11.20 -20.24 -6.69
CA ILE A 239 11.47 -18.87 -7.15
C ILE A 239 10.73 -18.59 -8.46
N ASP A 240 10.73 -19.53 -9.40
CA ASP A 240 10.04 -19.38 -10.68
C ASP A 240 8.53 -19.22 -10.46
N ALA A 241 7.91 -20.09 -9.66
CA ALA A 241 6.49 -19.99 -9.31
C ALA A 241 6.17 -18.70 -8.53
N MET A 242 7.05 -18.28 -7.61
CA MET A 242 6.90 -17.02 -6.87
C MET A 242 6.93 -15.82 -7.80
N ASN A 243 7.89 -15.77 -8.74
CA ASN A 243 8.05 -14.65 -9.66
C ASN A 243 6.88 -14.57 -10.63
N GLU A 244 6.38 -15.70 -11.14
CA GLU A 244 5.19 -15.74 -11.98
C GLU A 244 3.97 -15.16 -11.24
N LEU A 245 3.70 -15.62 -10.02
CA LEU A 245 2.60 -15.11 -9.21
C LEU A 245 2.77 -13.62 -8.88
N CYS A 246 3.97 -13.18 -8.51
CA CYS A 246 4.24 -11.76 -8.24
C CYS A 246 4.02 -10.90 -9.50
N ALA A 247 4.43 -11.38 -10.68
CA ALA A 247 4.22 -10.68 -11.94
C ALA A 247 2.73 -10.57 -12.29
N GLN A 248 1.93 -11.62 -12.05
CA GLN A 248 0.47 -11.56 -12.19
C GLN A 248 -0.16 -10.52 -11.25
N LEU A 249 0.41 -10.34 -10.05
CA LEU A 249 0.03 -9.29 -9.11
C LEU A 249 0.66 -7.93 -9.43
N GLY A 250 1.34 -7.77 -10.56
CA GLY A 250 1.95 -6.50 -10.97
C GLY A 250 3.17 -6.08 -10.14
N THR A 251 3.85 -7.04 -9.51
CA THR A 251 5.11 -6.86 -8.77
C THR A 251 6.28 -7.39 -9.59
N THR A 252 7.33 -6.57 -9.71
CA THR A 252 8.67 -6.99 -10.15
C THR A 252 9.68 -6.47 -9.14
N PHE A 253 10.58 -7.32 -8.65
CA PHE A 253 11.60 -6.90 -7.68
C PHE A 253 12.83 -6.33 -8.37
N ASP A 254 13.34 -5.21 -7.84
CA ASP A 254 14.57 -4.55 -8.27
C ASP A 254 15.81 -5.16 -7.57
N GLY A 255 15.62 -5.72 -6.38
CA GLY A 255 16.67 -6.37 -5.60
C GLY A 255 16.15 -7.55 -4.79
N VAL A 256 16.96 -8.61 -4.68
CA VAL A 256 16.67 -9.78 -3.85
C VAL A 256 17.90 -10.05 -2.99
N ILE A 257 17.69 -10.14 -1.68
CA ILE A 257 18.72 -10.52 -0.72
C ILE A 257 18.28 -11.84 -0.10
N TYR A 258 19.16 -12.83 -0.05
CA TYR A 258 18.84 -14.13 0.53
C TYR A 258 19.31 -14.22 1.98
N GLU A 259 18.58 -14.94 2.84
CA GLU A 259 19.03 -15.17 4.22
C GLU A 259 20.39 -15.87 4.30
N SER A 260 20.74 -16.70 3.32
CA SER A 260 22.06 -17.35 3.21
C SER A 260 23.20 -16.36 2.99
N GLU A 261 22.93 -15.21 2.36
CA GLU A 261 23.88 -14.11 2.18
C GLU A 261 23.93 -13.22 3.42
N ALA A 262 22.76 -12.86 3.95
CA ALA A 262 22.62 -11.95 5.07
C ALA A 262 23.12 -12.56 6.40
N GLY A 263 22.90 -13.85 6.63
CA GLY A 263 23.24 -14.51 7.90
C GLY A 263 24.72 -14.40 8.30
N PRO A 264 25.68 -14.81 7.45
CA PRO A 264 27.10 -14.68 7.74
C PRO A 264 27.51 -13.21 7.99
N ARG A 265 27.05 -12.29 7.13
CA ARG A 265 27.35 -10.86 7.25
C ARG A 265 26.83 -10.29 8.57
N GLY A 266 25.62 -10.65 8.93
CA GLY A 266 24.97 -10.25 10.17
C GLY A 266 25.70 -10.74 11.41
N ARG A 267 26.08 -12.03 11.43
CA ARG A 267 26.88 -12.62 12.52
C ARG A 267 28.18 -11.85 12.72
N ASP A 268 28.90 -11.59 11.64
CA ASP A 268 30.21 -10.93 11.71
C ASP A 268 30.07 -9.47 12.13
N THR A 269 29.02 -8.78 11.65
CA THR A 269 28.68 -7.40 12.06
C THR A 269 28.34 -7.32 13.54
N VAL A 270 27.47 -8.21 14.04
CA VAL A 270 27.09 -8.26 15.47
C VAL A 270 28.31 -8.49 16.35
N ARG A 271 29.19 -9.43 15.99
CA ARG A 271 30.43 -9.71 16.74
C ARG A 271 31.37 -8.52 16.78
N SER A 272 31.52 -7.80 15.66
CA SER A 272 32.41 -6.64 15.60
C SER A 272 31.98 -5.51 16.55
N HIS A 273 30.70 -5.40 16.86
CA HIS A 273 30.13 -4.37 17.73
C HIS A 273 29.95 -4.79 19.20
N ILE A 274 30.52 -5.93 19.61
CA ILE A 274 30.59 -6.30 21.04
C ILE A 274 31.56 -5.37 21.78
N ALA A 275 32.71 -5.06 21.15
CA ALA A 275 33.72 -4.16 21.73
C ALA A 275 33.18 -2.72 21.92
N ASP A 276 32.21 -2.32 21.08
CA ASP A 276 31.54 -1.02 21.14
C ASP A 276 30.45 -0.97 22.22
N GLY A 277 30.15 -2.08 22.88
CA GLY A 277 29.12 -2.19 23.93
C GLY A 277 27.68 -2.19 23.42
N ILE A 278 27.46 -2.32 22.10
CA ILE A 278 26.12 -2.39 21.51
C ILE A 278 25.48 -3.75 21.81
N PHE A 279 26.26 -4.81 21.65
CA PHE A 279 25.91 -6.20 21.96
C PHE A 279 26.75 -6.73 23.12
N GLU A 280 26.25 -7.76 23.79
CA GLU A 280 26.94 -8.40 24.90
C GLU A 280 26.91 -9.93 24.81
N GLU A 281 27.92 -10.58 25.38
CA GLU A 281 27.90 -12.02 25.59
C GLU A 281 27.11 -12.37 26.84
N SER A 282 26.22 -13.35 26.74
CA SER A 282 25.39 -13.83 27.84
C SER A 282 25.08 -15.31 27.66
N ASN A 283 25.52 -16.15 28.61
CA ASN A 283 25.33 -17.61 28.59
C ASN A 283 25.75 -18.29 27.28
N GLY A 284 26.87 -17.85 26.69
CA GLY A 284 27.40 -18.37 25.42
C GLY A 284 26.71 -17.83 24.16
N ALA A 285 25.65 -17.05 24.31
CA ALA A 285 24.97 -16.33 23.22
C ALA A 285 25.45 -14.87 23.14
N VAL A 286 25.17 -14.20 22.02
CA VAL A 286 25.34 -12.74 21.86
C VAL A 286 23.96 -12.10 21.78
N ILE A 287 23.70 -11.13 22.65
CA ILE A 287 22.39 -10.51 22.82
C ILE A 287 22.47 -8.98 22.68
N TYR A 288 21.33 -8.37 22.35
CA TYR A 288 21.11 -6.94 22.48
C TYR A 288 20.19 -6.71 23.69
N ARG A 289 20.67 -5.98 24.70
CA ARG A 289 19.84 -5.58 25.85
C ARG A 289 18.86 -4.49 25.43
N GLY A 290 17.59 -4.84 25.27
CA GLY A 290 16.55 -3.90 24.88
C GLY A 290 16.17 -2.93 25.99
N GLU A 291 16.42 -3.30 27.26
CA GLU A 291 15.94 -2.54 28.42
C GLU A 291 16.60 -1.15 28.51
N LYS A 292 17.76 -0.96 27.86
CA LYS A 292 18.42 0.36 27.74
C LYS A 292 17.61 1.38 26.93
N VAL A 293 16.62 0.92 26.15
CA VAL A 293 15.70 1.72 25.33
C VAL A 293 14.23 1.33 25.55
N ASP A 294 13.90 0.77 26.71
CA ASP A 294 12.53 0.33 27.06
C ASP A 294 11.95 -0.74 26.11
N LEU A 295 12.79 -1.68 25.67
CA LEU A 295 12.43 -2.82 24.82
C LEU A 295 12.89 -4.15 25.43
N HIS A 296 12.48 -5.28 24.84
CA HIS A 296 12.91 -6.61 25.29
C HIS A 296 14.33 -6.95 24.83
N THR A 297 15.11 -7.61 25.68
CA THR A 297 16.36 -8.30 25.28
C THR A 297 16.08 -9.37 24.23
N ARG A 298 16.92 -9.42 23.19
CA ARG A 298 16.85 -10.46 22.15
C ARG A 298 18.22 -11.03 21.82
N VAL A 299 18.22 -12.31 21.43
CA VAL A 299 19.41 -13.05 21.03
C VAL A 299 19.67 -12.82 19.56
N PHE A 300 20.89 -12.44 19.20
CA PHE A 300 21.32 -12.24 17.81
C PHE A 300 22.19 -13.41 17.34
N ILE A 301 22.99 -13.99 18.23
CA ILE A 301 23.79 -15.19 17.95
C ILE A 301 23.52 -16.18 19.08
N ASN A 302 23.11 -17.40 18.73
CA ASN A 302 22.80 -18.42 19.74
C ASN A 302 24.08 -19.02 20.37
N ALA A 303 23.91 -19.90 21.36
CA ALA A 303 25.01 -20.55 22.08
C ALA A 303 25.90 -21.45 21.19
N GLN A 304 25.42 -21.83 20.00
CA GLN A 304 26.17 -22.60 19.00
C GLN A 304 26.95 -21.69 18.03
N GLY A 305 26.89 -20.36 18.21
CA GLY A 305 27.57 -19.39 17.36
C GLY A 305 26.88 -19.14 16.01
N LEU A 306 25.63 -19.57 15.84
CA LEU A 306 24.85 -19.39 14.62
C LEU A 306 23.99 -18.11 14.69
N PRO A 307 23.82 -17.38 13.57
CA PRO A 307 22.96 -16.22 13.53
C PRO A 307 21.48 -16.61 13.70
N THR A 308 20.77 -15.89 14.57
CA THR A 308 19.30 -15.93 14.64
C THR A 308 18.70 -15.00 13.56
N TYR A 309 17.38 -14.87 13.52
CA TYR A 309 16.71 -13.92 12.62
C TYR A 309 17.20 -12.49 12.83
N GLU A 310 17.46 -12.11 14.08
CA GLU A 310 17.93 -10.77 14.45
C GLU A 310 19.29 -10.45 13.83
N ALA A 311 20.26 -11.38 13.91
CA ALA A 311 21.54 -11.17 13.22
C ALA A 311 21.38 -11.18 11.70
N LYS A 312 20.56 -12.09 11.14
CA LYS A 312 20.27 -12.12 9.70
C LYS A 312 19.73 -10.78 9.21
N ASP A 313 18.81 -10.14 9.93
CA ASP A 313 18.29 -8.82 9.57
C ASP A 313 19.34 -7.69 9.68
N ILE A 314 20.26 -7.75 10.64
CA ILE A 314 21.41 -6.83 10.64
C ILE A 314 22.26 -7.02 9.38
N GLY A 315 22.46 -8.26 8.95
CA GLY A 315 23.13 -8.56 7.68
C GLY A 315 22.37 -8.03 6.46
N ASN A 316 21.04 -8.23 6.42
CA ASN A 316 20.17 -7.69 5.37
C ASN A 316 20.28 -6.17 5.29
N LEU A 317 20.21 -5.48 6.43
CA LEU A 317 20.39 -4.03 6.51
C LEU A 317 21.79 -3.58 6.06
N SER A 318 22.85 -4.32 6.43
CA SER A 318 24.21 -4.04 5.96
C SER A 318 24.29 -4.10 4.44
N ILE A 319 23.73 -5.15 3.83
CA ILE A 319 23.75 -5.34 2.37
C ILE A 319 22.94 -4.25 1.68
N LYS A 320 21.74 -3.91 2.19
CA LYS A 320 20.93 -2.78 1.67
C LYS A 320 21.68 -1.46 1.75
N HIS A 321 22.38 -1.20 2.84
CA HIS A 321 23.15 0.03 3.00
C HIS A 321 24.32 0.10 2.00
N GLU A 322 25.01 -1.02 1.77
CA GLU A 322 26.08 -1.11 0.76
C GLU A 322 25.55 -0.91 -0.67
N GLN A 323 24.43 -1.54 -1.02
CA GLN A 323 23.83 -1.45 -2.36
C GLN A 323 23.16 -0.10 -2.62
N HIS A 324 22.64 0.54 -1.58
CA HIS A 324 21.86 1.78 -1.67
C HIS A 324 22.26 2.80 -0.60
N PRO A 325 23.51 3.28 -0.58
CA PRO A 325 24.01 4.15 0.49
C PRO A 325 23.23 5.47 0.60
N ASP A 326 22.54 5.88 -0.47
CA ASP A 326 21.69 7.07 -0.56
C ASP A 326 20.21 6.85 -0.15
N TRP A 327 19.85 5.69 0.42
CA TRP A 327 18.49 5.44 0.90
C TRP A 327 18.08 6.45 1.98
N THR A 328 16.84 6.90 1.97
CA THR A 328 16.28 7.83 2.96
C THR A 328 15.17 7.20 3.79
N ARG A 329 14.45 6.23 3.21
CA ARG A 329 13.40 5.46 3.90
C ARG A 329 13.54 3.98 3.61
N MET A 330 13.24 3.17 4.62
CA MET A 330 13.11 1.73 4.50
C MET A 330 11.78 1.29 5.12
N LEU A 331 10.94 0.67 4.31
CA LEU A 331 9.64 0.16 4.71
C LEU A 331 9.66 -1.36 4.56
N ILE A 332 9.37 -2.07 5.64
CA ILE A 332 9.40 -3.53 5.69
C ILE A 332 7.97 -4.02 5.93
N VAL A 333 7.38 -4.72 4.96
CA VAL A 333 5.99 -5.19 4.99
C VAL A 333 5.95 -6.67 5.36
N THR A 334 5.58 -6.98 6.60
CA THR A 334 5.47 -8.37 7.10
C THR A 334 4.34 -8.52 8.11
N GLY A 335 4.10 -9.75 8.59
CA GLY A 335 3.07 -10.09 9.57
C GLY A 335 3.05 -9.20 10.81
N GLY A 336 1.85 -8.83 11.26
CA GLY A 336 1.64 -7.98 12.44
C GLY A 336 2.17 -8.58 13.74
N GLU A 337 2.35 -9.89 13.80
CA GLU A 337 3.01 -10.59 14.91
C GLU A 337 4.48 -10.20 15.10
N GLN A 338 5.10 -9.54 14.10
CA GLN A 338 6.51 -9.10 14.12
C GLN A 338 6.69 -7.65 14.60
N ARG A 339 5.65 -6.98 15.13
CA ARG A 339 5.76 -5.58 15.58
C ARG A 339 6.83 -5.36 16.65
N GLU A 340 6.78 -6.13 17.75
CA GLU A 340 7.78 -6.03 18.81
C GLU A 340 9.16 -6.49 18.35
N TYR A 341 9.19 -7.41 17.38
CA TYR A 341 10.42 -7.86 16.74
C TYR A 341 11.16 -6.68 16.09
N PHE A 342 10.47 -5.92 15.24
CA PHE A 342 11.07 -4.83 14.48
C PHE A 342 11.41 -3.61 15.33
N LYS A 343 10.71 -3.37 16.44
CA LYS A 343 11.12 -2.33 17.40
C LYS A 343 12.54 -2.57 17.92
N VAL A 344 12.83 -3.80 18.38
CA VAL A 344 14.17 -4.16 18.86
C VAL A 344 15.18 -4.15 17.72
N MET A 345 14.80 -4.70 16.56
CA MET A 345 15.69 -4.75 15.40
C MET A 345 16.09 -3.35 14.94
N PHE A 346 15.15 -2.41 14.78
CA PHE A 346 15.47 -1.02 14.41
C PHE A 346 16.25 -0.27 15.48
N ALA A 347 16.04 -0.56 16.77
CA ALA A 347 16.85 0.01 17.83
C ALA A 347 18.32 -0.44 17.72
N ALA A 348 18.55 -1.75 17.57
CA ALA A 348 19.89 -2.29 17.38
C ALA A 348 20.54 -1.75 16.09
N ALA A 349 19.81 -1.73 14.99
CA ALA A 349 20.29 -1.21 13.71
C ALA A 349 20.73 0.26 13.78
N ARG A 350 20.03 1.12 14.53
CA ARG A 350 20.43 2.53 14.72
C ARG A 350 21.71 2.69 15.53
N GLU A 351 22.02 1.74 16.40
CA GLU A 351 23.30 1.75 17.12
C GLU A 351 24.44 1.24 16.24
N VAL A 352 24.19 0.21 15.43
CA VAL A 352 25.17 -0.40 14.52
C VAL A 352 25.51 0.50 13.33
N PHE A 353 24.51 1.11 12.69
CA PHE A 353 24.68 1.91 11.48
C PHE A 353 24.40 3.39 11.79
N ALA A 354 25.45 4.21 11.82
CA ALA A 354 25.35 5.62 12.19
C ALA A 354 24.36 6.39 11.30
N GLU A 355 24.32 6.09 10.01
CA GLU A 355 23.43 6.69 9.01
C GLU A 355 21.96 6.34 9.25
N ALA A 356 21.66 5.19 9.87
CA ALA A 356 20.30 4.77 10.15
C ALA A 356 19.64 5.59 11.26
N LYS A 357 20.41 6.36 12.04
CA LYS A 357 19.89 7.25 13.11
C LYS A 357 19.02 8.37 12.56
N GLU A 358 19.41 8.94 11.42
CA GLU A 358 18.75 10.09 10.79
C GLU A 358 17.77 9.69 9.68
N ARG A 359 17.63 8.39 9.39
CA ARG A 359 16.81 7.87 8.30
C ARG A 359 15.55 7.17 8.81
N MET A 360 14.50 7.17 8.00
CA MET A 360 13.23 6.57 8.38
C MET A 360 13.25 5.06 8.17
N MET A 361 13.00 4.29 9.22
CA MET A 361 12.74 2.85 9.13
C MET A 361 11.38 2.57 9.75
N ALA A 362 10.52 1.84 9.04
CA ALA A 362 9.19 1.49 9.51
C ALA A 362 8.85 0.04 9.18
N HIS A 363 8.20 -0.63 10.13
CA HIS A 363 7.50 -1.89 9.91
C HIS A 363 6.06 -1.57 9.51
N ILE A 364 5.62 -2.11 8.39
CA ILE A 364 4.25 -2.01 7.88
C ILE A 364 3.58 -3.37 8.18
N PRO A 365 2.81 -3.48 9.28
CA PRO A 365 2.26 -4.76 9.70
C PRO A 365 1.09 -5.18 8.81
N THR A 366 1.01 -6.46 8.47
CA THR A 366 -0.15 -7.06 7.80
C THR A 366 -1.05 -7.79 8.80
N GLY A 367 -2.36 -7.80 8.56
CA GLY A 367 -3.29 -8.68 9.28
C GLY A 367 -3.46 -10.03 8.60
N PHE A 368 -4.25 -10.93 9.20
CA PHE A 368 -4.56 -12.23 8.63
C PHE A 368 -5.74 -12.14 7.67
N LEU A 369 -5.62 -12.79 6.51
CA LEU A 369 -6.76 -12.96 5.59
C LEU A 369 -7.52 -14.23 5.94
N THR A 370 -8.83 -14.09 6.09
CA THR A 370 -9.78 -15.14 6.44
C THR A 370 -10.89 -15.19 5.40
N LEU A 371 -11.28 -16.37 4.93
CA LEU A 371 -12.42 -16.50 3.99
C LEU A 371 -13.74 -16.62 4.77
N THR A 372 -14.82 -15.98 4.31
CA THR A 372 -16.17 -16.14 4.91
C THR A 372 -16.76 -17.53 4.67
N THR A 373 -16.34 -18.19 3.61
CA THR A 373 -16.76 -19.54 3.22
C THR A 373 -15.52 -20.38 2.87
N GLY A 374 -15.55 -21.67 3.23
CA GLY A 374 -14.41 -22.58 3.04
C GLY A 374 -13.56 -22.78 4.30
N LYS A 375 -12.74 -23.85 4.30
CA LYS A 375 -11.87 -24.17 5.44
C LYS A 375 -10.63 -23.26 5.44
N MET A 376 -10.60 -22.28 6.32
CA MET A 376 -9.35 -21.81 6.90
C MET A 376 -8.89 -22.84 7.95
N SER A 377 -7.96 -23.73 7.63
CA SER A 377 -7.42 -24.67 8.63
C SER A 377 -5.89 -24.73 8.58
N SER A 378 -5.25 -23.79 9.27
CA SER A 378 -3.90 -23.99 9.82
C SER A 378 -3.99 -24.30 11.33
N ARG A 379 -4.46 -25.50 11.65
CA ARG A 379 -3.91 -26.33 12.76
C ARG A 379 -3.71 -27.80 12.38
N LEU A 380 -3.98 -28.21 11.13
CA LEU A 380 -3.77 -29.57 10.61
C LEU A 380 -3.46 -29.58 9.08
N GLY A 381 -2.63 -28.65 8.59
CA GLY A 381 -1.90 -28.88 7.32
C GLY A 381 -2.50 -28.43 5.98
N ASN A 382 -3.62 -27.70 5.89
CA ASN A 382 -4.06 -27.08 4.62
C ASN A 382 -4.07 -25.54 4.74
N VAL A 383 -2.89 -24.94 4.55
CA VAL A 383 -2.77 -23.49 4.29
C VAL A 383 -3.16 -23.28 2.83
N LEU A 384 -4.18 -22.46 2.58
CA LEU A 384 -4.61 -22.12 1.22
C LEU A 384 -3.47 -21.37 0.50
N THR A 385 -3.11 -21.84 -0.68
CA THR A 385 -2.08 -21.20 -1.50
C THR A 385 -2.64 -19.97 -2.19
N ALA A 386 -1.77 -19.01 -2.52
CA ALA A 386 -2.17 -17.81 -3.23
C ALA A 386 -2.67 -18.12 -4.65
N ASP A 387 -2.12 -19.15 -5.30
CA ASP A 387 -2.54 -19.63 -6.62
C ASP A 387 -3.97 -20.20 -6.58
N GLU A 388 -4.30 -21.03 -5.59
CA GLU A 388 -5.67 -21.56 -5.42
C GLU A 388 -6.71 -20.44 -5.24
N VAL A 389 -6.42 -19.43 -4.40
CA VAL A 389 -7.32 -18.28 -4.21
C VAL A 389 -7.54 -17.53 -5.53
N LEU A 390 -6.45 -17.26 -6.25
CA LEU A 390 -6.52 -16.49 -7.48
C LEU A 390 -7.22 -17.27 -8.59
N GLY A 391 -6.95 -18.58 -8.71
CA GLY A 391 -7.63 -19.48 -9.63
C GLY A 391 -9.14 -19.56 -9.37
N ASP A 392 -9.54 -19.70 -8.10
CA ASP A 392 -10.95 -19.70 -7.70
C ASP A 392 -11.66 -18.39 -8.02
N LEU A 393 -10.96 -17.25 -7.86
CA LEU A 393 -11.50 -15.93 -8.22
C LEU A 393 -11.61 -15.75 -9.73
N ARG A 394 -10.59 -16.16 -10.50
CA ARG A 394 -10.60 -16.13 -11.97
C ARG A 394 -11.75 -16.94 -12.55
N ALA A 395 -11.95 -18.16 -12.05
CA ALA A 395 -13.05 -19.02 -12.49
C ALA A 395 -14.41 -18.34 -12.29
N ALA A 396 -14.65 -17.73 -11.13
CA ALA A 396 -15.89 -17.02 -10.84
C ALA A 396 -16.01 -15.68 -11.60
N ALA A 397 -14.90 -14.98 -11.84
CA ALA A 397 -14.86 -13.76 -12.63
C ALA A 397 -15.19 -14.02 -14.11
N LYS A 398 -14.77 -15.17 -14.65
CA LYS A 398 -15.02 -15.58 -16.03
C LYS A 398 -16.51 -15.71 -16.35
N GLU A 399 -17.31 -16.24 -15.42
CA GLU A 399 -18.77 -16.31 -15.57
C GLU A 399 -19.37 -14.90 -15.73
N ARG A 400 -18.91 -13.93 -14.94
CA ARG A 400 -19.38 -12.53 -15.00
C ARG A 400 -18.87 -11.81 -16.25
N ALA A 401 -17.61 -12.04 -16.64
CA ALA A 401 -17.00 -11.47 -17.82
C ALA A 401 -17.66 -11.95 -19.12
N ALA A 402 -18.16 -13.19 -19.16
CA ALA A 402 -18.83 -13.76 -20.33
C ALA A 402 -20.16 -13.03 -20.70
N GLU A 403 -20.76 -12.31 -19.75
CA GLU A 403 -21.98 -11.52 -19.98
C GLU A 403 -21.68 -10.11 -20.53
N THR A 404 -20.41 -9.76 -20.69
CA THR A 404 -19.95 -8.42 -21.09
C THR A 404 -19.67 -8.31 -22.59
N ARG A 405 -19.31 -7.10 -23.05
CA ARG A 405 -18.89 -6.83 -24.45
C ARG A 405 -17.38 -6.94 -24.67
N ALA A 406 -16.66 -7.61 -23.77
CA ALA A 406 -15.21 -7.75 -23.85
C ALA A 406 -14.80 -8.57 -25.09
N HIS A 407 -13.67 -8.19 -25.69
CA HIS A 407 -13.08 -8.94 -26.80
C HIS A 407 -12.36 -10.20 -26.30
N ASP A 408 -11.67 -10.09 -25.16
CA ASP A 408 -11.00 -11.18 -24.49
C ASP A 408 -11.61 -11.37 -23.10
N VAL A 409 -12.38 -12.45 -22.94
CA VAL A 409 -13.08 -12.78 -21.70
C VAL A 409 -12.11 -13.27 -20.64
N ASP A 410 -11.04 -13.95 -21.03
CA ASP A 410 -10.03 -14.48 -20.11
C ASP A 410 -9.18 -13.36 -19.52
N GLU A 411 -8.75 -12.42 -20.37
CA GLU A 411 -8.04 -11.21 -19.92
C GLU A 411 -8.91 -10.37 -18.97
N LEU A 412 -10.19 -10.15 -19.30
CA LEU A 412 -11.10 -9.40 -18.43
C LEU A 412 -11.35 -10.14 -17.10
N ALA A 413 -11.52 -11.46 -17.13
CA ALA A 413 -11.70 -12.27 -15.92
C ALA A 413 -10.49 -12.13 -14.97
N ASP A 414 -9.29 -12.14 -15.52
CA ASP A 414 -8.04 -11.90 -14.78
C ASP A 414 -8.01 -10.50 -14.15
N MET A 415 -8.33 -9.46 -14.93
CA MET A 415 -8.42 -8.09 -14.41
C MET A 415 -9.45 -7.96 -13.28
N ILE A 416 -10.62 -8.59 -13.42
CA ILE A 416 -11.69 -8.59 -12.40
C ILE A 416 -11.24 -9.32 -11.14
N ALA A 417 -10.63 -10.50 -11.27
CA ALA A 417 -10.17 -11.31 -10.15
C ALA A 417 -9.08 -10.58 -9.34
N ILE A 418 -8.08 -10.00 -10.01
CA ILE A 418 -7.02 -9.22 -9.37
C ILE A 418 -7.59 -7.97 -8.69
N ALA A 419 -8.49 -7.24 -9.36
CA ALA A 419 -9.11 -6.06 -8.77
C ALA A 419 -9.95 -6.39 -7.53
N ALA A 420 -10.74 -7.47 -7.58
CA ALA A 420 -11.53 -7.96 -6.45
C ALA A 420 -10.64 -8.29 -5.25
N LEU A 421 -9.55 -9.03 -5.49
CA LEU A 421 -8.60 -9.43 -4.47
C LEU A 421 -7.89 -8.22 -3.83
N LYS A 422 -7.26 -7.39 -4.66
CA LYS A 422 -6.50 -6.23 -4.20
C LYS A 422 -7.37 -5.23 -3.47
N TYR A 423 -8.57 -4.95 -3.98
CA TYR A 423 -9.51 -4.04 -3.33
C TYR A 423 -9.88 -4.53 -1.92
N GLN A 424 -10.24 -5.81 -1.75
CA GLN A 424 -10.66 -6.32 -0.44
C GLN A 424 -9.53 -6.32 0.59
N ILE A 425 -8.28 -6.47 0.15
CA ILE A 425 -7.10 -6.36 1.02
C ILE A 425 -6.83 -4.89 1.36
N LEU A 426 -6.76 -4.02 0.35
CA LEU A 426 -6.34 -2.63 0.50
C LEU A 426 -7.39 -1.73 1.15
N ARG A 427 -8.68 -2.14 1.20
CA ARG A 427 -9.73 -1.39 1.89
C ARG A 427 -9.64 -1.45 3.42
N GLN A 428 -8.84 -2.37 3.96
CA GLN A 428 -8.68 -2.51 5.40
C GLN A 428 -7.56 -1.61 5.90
N ALA A 429 -7.72 -1.08 7.12
CA ALA A 429 -6.64 -0.37 7.78
C ALA A 429 -5.42 -1.28 7.94
N ILE A 430 -4.21 -0.71 7.84
CA ILE A 430 -2.97 -1.48 7.92
C ILE A 430 -2.90 -2.26 9.24
N GLY A 431 -2.56 -3.54 9.13
CA GLY A 431 -2.43 -4.46 10.25
C GLY A 431 -3.75 -5.00 10.81
N SER A 432 -4.90 -4.65 10.22
CA SER A 432 -6.20 -5.24 10.57
C SER A 432 -6.42 -6.56 9.83
N ASP A 433 -7.12 -7.49 10.47
CA ASP A 433 -7.52 -8.75 9.85
C ASP A 433 -8.52 -8.50 8.71
N ILE A 434 -8.40 -9.31 7.67
CA ILE A 434 -9.15 -9.18 6.42
C ILE A 434 -10.16 -10.31 6.36
N ILE A 435 -11.44 -9.97 6.35
CA ILE A 435 -12.52 -10.93 6.07
C ILE A 435 -12.84 -10.85 4.58
N PHE A 436 -12.45 -11.89 3.85
CA PHE A 436 -12.61 -11.98 2.42
C PHE A 436 -13.90 -12.75 2.08
N ASP A 437 -14.87 -12.00 1.57
CA ASP A 437 -16.12 -12.53 1.03
C ASP A 437 -16.05 -12.52 -0.50
N LYS A 438 -15.97 -13.71 -1.09
CA LYS A 438 -15.81 -13.89 -2.55
C LYS A 438 -16.94 -13.24 -3.35
N GLU A 439 -18.19 -13.39 -2.91
CA GLU A 439 -19.35 -12.87 -3.64
C GLU A 439 -19.35 -11.35 -3.62
N ARG A 440 -19.10 -10.75 -2.46
CA ARG A 440 -18.97 -9.29 -2.33
C ARG A 440 -17.75 -8.76 -3.07
N ALA A 441 -16.63 -9.48 -3.07
CA ALA A 441 -15.39 -9.08 -3.73
C ALA A 441 -15.57 -8.91 -5.24
N LEU A 442 -16.35 -9.80 -5.86
CA LEU A 442 -16.58 -9.82 -7.30
C LEU A 442 -17.75 -8.94 -7.75
N SER A 443 -18.51 -8.34 -6.83
CA SER A 443 -19.73 -7.57 -7.13
C SER A 443 -19.47 -6.40 -8.10
N PHE A 444 -20.38 -6.09 -9.01
CA PHE A 444 -20.36 -4.85 -9.82
C PHE A 444 -21.14 -3.71 -9.18
N GLU A 445 -21.56 -3.90 -7.93
CA GLU A 445 -22.25 -2.90 -7.12
C GLU A 445 -21.57 -2.75 -5.75
N GLY A 446 -21.51 -1.52 -5.26
CA GLY A 446 -21.00 -1.21 -3.93
C GLY A 446 -19.48 -1.24 -3.84
N ALA A 447 -18.96 -1.55 -2.64
CA ALA A 447 -17.53 -1.42 -2.33
C ALA A 447 -16.71 -2.62 -2.82
N SER A 448 -16.37 -2.66 -4.10
CA SER A 448 -15.54 -3.69 -4.73
C SER A 448 -14.61 -3.14 -5.82
N GLY A 449 -13.56 -3.90 -6.17
CA GLY A 449 -12.67 -3.56 -7.28
C GLY A 449 -13.37 -3.58 -8.64
N PRO A 450 -14.17 -4.62 -8.94
CA PRO A 450 -14.93 -4.68 -10.19
C PRO A 450 -15.98 -3.56 -10.33
N TYR A 451 -16.52 -3.01 -9.25
CA TYR A 451 -17.37 -1.82 -9.32
C TYR A 451 -16.63 -0.58 -9.83
N LEU A 452 -15.37 -0.39 -9.43
CA LEU A 452 -14.52 0.68 -9.95
C LEU A 452 -14.23 0.48 -11.45
N GLN A 453 -13.90 -0.76 -11.85
CA GLN A 453 -13.68 -1.13 -13.26
C GLN A 453 -14.91 -0.89 -14.11
N TYR A 454 -16.07 -1.34 -13.64
CA TYR A 454 -17.35 -1.14 -14.30
C TYR A 454 -17.67 0.35 -14.47
N THR A 455 -17.46 1.14 -13.42
CA THR A 455 -17.67 2.60 -13.47
C THR A 455 -16.76 3.25 -14.51
N HIS A 456 -15.48 2.87 -14.56
CA HIS A 456 -14.52 3.33 -15.56
C HIS A 456 -14.94 2.98 -17.00
N ALA A 457 -15.23 1.70 -17.27
CA ALA A 457 -15.63 1.21 -18.59
C ALA A 457 -16.96 1.83 -19.07
N ARG A 458 -17.91 2.05 -18.16
CA ARG A 458 -19.18 2.71 -18.48
C ARG A 458 -18.98 4.15 -18.92
N ILE A 459 -18.06 4.89 -18.29
CA ILE A 459 -17.73 6.24 -18.74
C ILE A 459 -17.14 6.21 -20.16
N GLY A 460 -16.26 5.25 -20.45
CA GLY A 460 -15.72 5.05 -21.80
C GLY A 460 -16.83 4.83 -22.83
N SER A 461 -17.76 3.92 -22.54
CA SER A 461 -18.92 3.64 -23.40
C SER A 461 -19.85 4.85 -23.58
N LEU A 462 -20.02 5.68 -22.55
CA LEU A 462 -20.77 6.92 -22.63
C LEU A 462 -20.07 7.93 -23.56
N ALA A 463 -18.76 8.08 -23.42
CA ALA A 463 -17.97 9.01 -24.24
C ALA A 463 -17.98 8.62 -25.71
N GLU A 464 -17.85 7.32 -26.02
CA GLU A 464 -17.99 6.82 -27.40
C GLU A 464 -19.35 7.18 -28.00
N LYS A 465 -20.44 7.00 -27.24
CA LYS A 465 -21.80 7.33 -27.70
C LYS A 465 -21.99 8.84 -27.91
N ALA A 466 -21.47 9.66 -27.02
CA ALA A 466 -21.57 11.11 -27.12
C ALA A 466 -20.81 11.64 -28.35
N LEU A 467 -19.58 11.15 -28.58
CA LEU A 467 -18.78 11.47 -29.76
C LEU A 467 -19.49 11.03 -31.05
N ALA A 468 -20.07 9.83 -31.08
CA ALA A 468 -20.84 9.35 -32.23
C ALA A 468 -22.10 10.20 -32.52
N ALA A 469 -22.64 10.88 -31.50
CA ALA A 469 -23.73 11.84 -31.63
C ALA A 469 -23.26 13.26 -32.00
N GLY A 470 -21.97 13.46 -32.28
CA GLY A 470 -21.39 14.76 -32.66
C GLY A 470 -21.09 15.70 -31.49
N MET A 471 -21.16 15.21 -30.25
CA MET A 471 -20.84 15.98 -29.05
C MET A 471 -19.35 15.85 -28.72
N SER A 472 -18.69 16.99 -28.50
CA SER A 472 -17.30 17.03 -28.03
C SER A 472 -17.24 17.51 -26.58
N PRO A 473 -16.28 17.00 -25.77
CA PRO A 473 -16.12 17.45 -24.40
C PRO A 473 -15.47 18.84 -24.34
N GLU A 474 -16.02 19.75 -23.54
CA GLU A 474 -15.54 21.15 -23.44
C GLU A 474 -15.75 21.72 -22.03
N VAL A 475 -14.94 22.73 -21.64
CA VAL A 475 -15.08 23.44 -20.35
C VAL A 475 -15.57 24.88 -20.46
N ALA A 476 -15.91 25.34 -21.66
CA ALA A 476 -16.24 26.75 -21.90
C ALA A 476 -17.56 27.21 -21.26
N VAL A 477 -18.56 26.32 -21.20
CA VAL A 477 -19.89 26.61 -20.65
C VAL A 477 -20.16 25.68 -19.47
N THR A 478 -20.17 26.25 -18.27
CA THR A 478 -20.37 25.52 -17.02
C THR A 478 -21.66 25.95 -16.32
N PRO A 479 -22.34 25.06 -15.58
CA PRO A 479 -23.43 25.45 -14.70
C PRO A 479 -22.92 26.41 -13.60
N ALA A 480 -23.81 27.23 -13.05
CA ALA A 480 -23.46 28.21 -12.01
C ALA A 480 -22.97 27.54 -10.72
N ASP A 481 -23.66 26.49 -10.29
CA ASP A 481 -23.29 25.68 -9.14
C ASP A 481 -22.49 24.45 -9.59
N PRO A 482 -21.44 24.06 -8.82
CA PRO A 482 -20.71 22.82 -9.10
C PRO A 482 -21.57 21.59 -8.76
N TYR A 483 -21.44 20.53 -9.54
CA TYR A 483 -21.99 19.23 -9.20
C TYR A 483 -21.26 18.65 -7.97
N GLU A 484 -21.95 17.79 -7.22
CA GLU A 484 -21.36 17.09 -6.06
C GLU A 484 -20.08 16.34 -6.44
N ILE A 485 -20.05 15.69 -7.61
CA ILE A 485 -18.88 14.96 -8.08
C ILE A 485 -17.65 15.86 -8.26
N GLU A 486 -17.83 17.14 -8.62
CA GLU A 486 -16.72 18.08 -8.74
C GLU A 486 -16.10 18.35 -7.36
N ARG A 487 -16.93 18.37 -6.32
CA ARG A 487 -16.53 18.63 -4.92
C ARG A 487 -15.79 17.46 -4.26
N ILE A 488 -15.86 16.28 -4.87
CA ILE A 488 -15.08 15.09 -4.51
C ILE A 488 -13.83 15.01 -5.39
N LEU A 489 -13.98 15.22 -6.70
CA LEU A 489 -12.93 15.00 -7.70
C LEU A 489 -11.61 15.71 -7.41
N TYR A 490 -11.66 16.98 -6.99
CA TYR A 490 -10.43 17.76 -6.75
C TYR A 490 -9.62 17.27 -5.55
N ARG A 491 -10.22 16.44 -4.66
CA ARG A 491 -9.58 15.91 -3.45
C ARG A 491 -8.57 14.81 -3.75
N PHE A 492 -8.57 14.25 -4.97
CA PHE A 492 -7.70 13.12 -5.31
C PHE A 492 -6.22 13.31 -4.96
N PRO A 493 -5.55 14.44 -5.31
CA PRO A 493 -4.15 14.64 -4.95
C PRO A 493 -3.91 14.67 -3.43
N GLU A 494 -4.89 15.17 -2.65
CA GLU A 494 -4.82 15.24 -1.19
C GLU A 494 -4.92 13.84 -0.59
N VAL A 495 -5.88 13.04 -1.05
CA VAL A 495 -6.04 11.64 -0.61
C VAL A 495 -4.82 10.79 -0.96
N VAL A 496 -4.24 10.96 -2.15
CA VAL A 496 -3.00 10.26 -2.54
C VAL A 496 -1.85 10.64 -1.63
N HIS A 497 -1.71 11.93 -1.31
CA HIS A 497 -0.69 12.39 -0.38
C HIS A 497 -0.87 11.80 1.02
N GLU A 498 -2.09 11.85 1.56
CA GLU A 498 -2.43 11.29 2.88
C GLU A 498 -2.19 9.78 2.93
N ALA A 499 -2.65 9.02 1.94
CA ALA A 499 -2.42 7.58 1.85
C ALA A 499 -0.92 7.24 1.79
N THR A 500 -0.12 8.07 1.12
CA THR A 500 1.34 7.86 1.02
C THR A 500 2.03 8.12 2.36
N VAL A 501 1.76 9.26 3.00
CA VAL A 501 2.40 9.68 4.26
C VAL A 501 2.00 8.77 5.43
N ALA A 502 0.73 8.37 5.49
CA ALA A 502 0.23 7.48 6.54
C ALA A 502 0.57 6.00 6.29
N HIS A 503 1.03 5.65 5.08
CA HIS A 503 1.14 4.27 4.60
C HIS A 503 -0.21 3.54 4.57
N GLU A 504 -1.30 4.25 4.30
CA GLU A 504 -2.66 3.77 4.43
C GLU A 504 -3.42 3.80 3.09
N PRO A 505 -3.22 2.80 2.19
CA PRO A 505 -3.92 2.72 0.91
C PRO A 505 -5.45 2.70 1.02
N HIS A 506 -5.99 2.33 2.19
CA HIS A 506 -7.44 2.27 2.40
C HIS A 506 -8.14 3.63 2.32
N HIS A 507 -7.42 4.74 2.56
CA HIS A 507 -7.92 6.09 2.29
C HIS A 507 -8.23 6.28 0.81
N LEU A 508 -7.31 5.84 -0.06
CA LEU A 508 -7.49 5.89 -1.50
C LEU A 508 -8.64 4.97 -1.95
N VAL A 509 -8.75 3.75 -1.39
CA VAL A 509 -9.85 2.86 -1.72
C VAL A 509 -11.20 3.52 -1.38
N THR A 510 -11.33 4.06 -0.18
CA THR A 510 -12.56 4.73 0.28
C THR A 510 -12.95 5.89 -0.63
N TYR A 511 -11.99 6.74 -0.97
CA TYR A 511 -12.18 7.85 -1.91
C TYR A 511 -12.67 7.38 -3.28
N LEU A 512 -12.05 6.34 -3.86
CA LEU A 512 -12.45 5.84 -5.17
C LEU A 512 -13.85 5.24 -5.17
N THR A 513 -14.26 4.58 -4.08
CA THR A 513 -15.64 4.09 -3.89
C THR A 513 -16.62 5.25 -3.85
N GLU A 514 -16.30 6.30 -3.08
CA GLU A 514 -17.13 7.51 -2.98
C GLU A 514 -17.25 8.21 -4.33
N LEU A 515 -16.14 8.43 -5.03
CA LEU A 515 -16.11 9.05 -6.35
C LEU A 515 -16.93 8.24 -7.37
N ALA A 516 -16.77 6.93 -7.39
CA ALA A 516 -17.55 6.05 -8.25
C ALA A 516 -19.04 6.11 -7.91
N GLY A 517 -19.39 6.08 -6.62
CA GLY A 517 -20.77 6.24 -6.14
C GLY A 517 -21.41 7.55 -6.56
N SER A 518 -20.70 8.66 -6.37
CA SER A 518 -21.16 9.99 -6.73
C SER A 518 -21.31 10.13 -8.25
N PHE A 519 -20.39 9.56 -9.06
CA PHE A 519 -20.54 9.53 -10.51
C PHE A 519 -21.75 8.67 -10.96
N ASN A 520 -21.97 7.52 -10.33
CA ASN A 520 -23.15 6.69 -10.60
C ASN A 520 -24.45 7.46 -10.34
N SER A 521 -24.50 8.22 -9.23
CA SER A 521 -25.64 9.09 -8.92
C SER A 521 -25.80 10.21 -9.96
N PHE A 522 -24.70 10.89 -10.32
CA PHE A 522 -24.69 11.92 -11.35
C PHE A 522 -25.21 11.38 -12.69
N TYR A 523 -24.71 10.22 -13.13
CA TYR A 523 -25.16 9.55 -14.37
C TYR A 523 -26.66 9.22 -14.37
N ALA A 524 -27.23 8.87 -13.21
CA ALA A 524 -28.64 8.53 -13.09
C ALA A 524 -29.57 9.75 -13.14
N HIS A 525 -29.12 10.90 -12.64
CA HIS A 525 -29.93 12.11 -12.54
C HIS A 525 -29.69 13.11 -13.69
N GLU A 526 -28.49 13.11 -14.29
CA GLU A 526 -28.07 14.04 -15.32
C GLU A 526 -28.00 13.38 -16.69
N ARG A 527 -28.61 14.00 -17.71
CA ARG A 527 -28.49 13.55 -19.09
C ARG A 527 -27.20 14.08 -19.71
N ILE A 528 -26.13 13.28 -19.61
CA ILE A 528 -24.79 13.71 -20.04
C ILE A 528 -24.67 13.85 -21.56
N ALA A 529 -25.32 12.96 -22.34
CA ALA A 529 -25.26 12.97 -23.80
C ALA A 529 -26.55 13.53 -24.43
N ASP A 530 -27.01 14.69 -23.96
CA ASP A 530 -28.18 15.39 -24.48
C ASP A 530 -27.77 16.65 -25.24
N ALA A 531 -27.90 16.66 -26.57
CA ALA A 531 -27.51 17.79 -27.41
C ALA A 531 -28.35 19.07 -27.18
N THR A 532 -29.49 18.97 -26.47
CA THR A 532 -30.32 20.13 -26.12
C THR A 532 -29.87 20.83 -24.84
N ASP A 533 -29.04 20.16 -24.04
CA ASP A 533 -28.51 20.71 -22.80
C ASP A 533 -27.22 21.50 -23.09
N PRO A 534 -27.18 22.82 -22.84
CA PRO A 534 -25.99 23.63 -23.08
C PRO A 534 -24.79 23.21 -22.24
N TYR A 535 -24.98 22.46 -21.16
CA TYR A 535 -23.91 21.97 -20.29
C TYR A 535 -23.46 20.55 -20.64
N ALA A 536 -24.10 19.86 -21.58
CA ALA A 536 -23.73 18.48 -21.93
C ALA A 536 -22.24 18.29 -22.31
N PRO A 537 -21.60 19.19 -23.08
CA PRO A 537 -20.15 19.15 -23.31
C PRO A 537 -19.32 19.16 -22.02
N TYR A 538 -19.74 19.97 -21.03
CA TYR A 538 -19.10 20.02 -19.72
C TYR A 538 -19.31 18.75 -18.91
N LYS A 539 -20.54 18.23 -18.88
CA LYS A 539 -20.87 16.97 -18.21
C LYS A 539 -20.04 15.81 -18.76
N LEU A 540 -19.84 15.77 -20.08
CA LEU A 540 -19.00 14.77 -20.72
C LEU A 540 -17.51 14.93 -20.35
N GLN A 541 -17.01 16.17 -20.33
CA GLN A 541 -15.65 16.49 -19.93
C GLN A 541 -15.38 16.13 -18.46
N LEU A 542 -16.35 16.40 -17.58
CA LEU A 542 -16.35 16.00 -16.18
C LEU A 542 -16.37 14.48 -16.01
N ALA A 543 -17.20 13.76 -16.78
CA ALA A 543 -17.18 12.30 -16.79
C ALA A 543 -15.79 11.76 -17.18
N ASN A 544 -15.16 12.32 -18.22
CA ASN A 544 -13.80 11.93 -18.62
C ASN A 544 -12.77 12.20 -17.52
N ALA A 545 -12.89 13.31 -16.79
CA ALA A 545 -12.03 13.61 -15.65
C ALA A 545 -12.18 12.58 -14.51
N VAL A 546 -13.41 12.13 -14.24
CA VAL A 546 -13.67 11.01 -13.31
C VAL A 546 -13.02 9.72 -13.81
N LYS A 547 -13.16 9.39 -15.10
CA LYS A 547 -12.53 8.20 -15.72
C LYS A 547 -11.02 8.18 -15.49
N VAL A 548 -10.34 9.30 -15.79
CA VAL A 548 -8.90 9.46 -15.56
C VAL A 548 -8.55 9.28 -14.08
N THR A 549 -9.32 9.89 -13.18
CA THR A 549 -9.07 9.78 -11.73
C THR A 549 -9.22 8.35 -11.22
N ILE A 550 -10.25 7.63 -11.66
CA ILE A 550 -10.43 6.21 -11.33
C ILE A 550 -9.26 5.39 -11.88
N ALA A 551 -8.86 5.61 -13.14
CA ALA A 551 -7.75 4.89 -13.74
C ALA A 551 -6.43 5.08 -12.96
N ASN A 552 -6.11 6.33 -12.59
CA ASN A 552 -4.91 6.64 -11.80
C ASN A 552 -4.99 6.02 -10.41
N GLY A 553 -6.13 6.14 -9.72
CA GLY A 553 -6.32 5.52 -8.41
C GLY A 553 -6.21 4.00 -8.45
N MET A 554 -6.80 3.36 -9.46
CA MET A 554 -6.68 1.92 -9.67
C MET A 554 -5.23 1.50 -9.95
N TYR A 555 -4.49 2.27 -10.74
CA TYR A 555 -3.06 2.05 -10.96
C TYR A 555 -2.29 2.07 -9.64
N LEU A 556 -2.55 3.05 -8.76
CA LEU A 556 -1.91 3.16 -7.44
C LEU A 556 -2.24 1.98 -6.52
N LEU A 557 -3.45 1.44 -6.60
CA LEU A 557 -3.83 0.19 -5.92
C LEU A 557 -3.24 -1.07 -6.59
N GLY A 558 -2.46 -0.92 -7.67
CA GLY A 558 -1.87 -2.02 -8.42
C GLY A 558 -2.89 -2.81 -9.26
N THR A 559 -3.99 -2.20 -9.66
CA THR A 559 -5.07 -2.81 -10.45
C THR A 559 -5.20 -2.14 -11.82
N THR A 560 -5.88 -2.80 -12.75
CA THR A 560 -6.10 -2.29 -14.11
C THR A 560 -7.52 -1.82 -14.29
N ALA A 561 -7.70 -0.67 -14.95
CA ALA A 561 -9.00 -0.14 -15.33
C ALA A 561 -9.30 -0.54 -16.79
N PRO A 562 -10.21 -1.49 -17.06
CA PRO A 562 -10.49 -1.93 -18.42
C PRO A 562 -11.26 -0.86 -19.20
N GLU A 563 -11.01 -0.77 -20.50
CA GLU A 563 -11.74 0.16 -21.39
C GLU A 563 -13.18 -0.31 -21.66
N LYS A 564 -13.43 -1.63 -21.60
CA LYS A 564 -14.74 -2.23 -21.85
C LYS A 564 -15.04 -3.32 -20.81
N MET A 565 -16.27 -3.33 -20.34
CA MET A 565 -16.81 -4.26 -19.35
C MET A 565 -18.35 -4.26 -19.44
#